data_AF-A0A1H6CEF0-F1
#
_entry.id   AF-A0A1H6CEF0-F1
#
_cell.length_a   1.000
_cell.length_b   1.000
_cell.length_c   1.000
_cell.angle_alpha   90.00
_cell.angle_beta   90.00
_cell.angle_gamma   90.00
#
_symmetry.space_group_name_H-M   'P 1'
#
loop_
_entity.id
_entity.type
_entity.pdbx_description
1 polymer ?
#
loop_
_entity_poly.entity_id
_entity_poly.type
_entity_poly.pdbx_seq_one_letter_code
_entity_poly.pdbx_strand_id
1 'polypeptide(L)'
;MNGTAQDFLTRCFAPGDTIALLLRNENTAKTQQRVVSLERALAPRYRGWLAHENHSGTNIYVAANPLLAGSRKRTKDCIASIRHLYIDIDVNGEARLAALRASELVPEPNVIVSTSAGKYQVLWRVDDFDFYTQEMTLKLLAMAFHGDISCTDCNRVLRIPGFRNCKYDPAQLVTVEYLSDATYQPDDFHLYVLREACLIPPIPQQPIRRDMQTNSEHDWAWISRELAHGKDAVTLTLELASHRSDKPNPTYYAQRTVDMASARLWLMEGTSIADVIAMLESRRQSELPAALCSARAREIAATAQRMIARNKVA
;
A
#
# COMPACT_ATOMS: atom_id res chain seq x y z
N MET A 1 -10.49 -11.35 27.07
CA MET A 1 -10.54 -11.19 25.59
C MET A 1 -9.19 -10.74 25.02
N ASN A 2 -8.05 -11.41 25.29
CA ASN A 2 -6.75 -10.95 24.75
C ASN A 2 -5.82 -12.09 24.28
N GLY A 3 -6.38 -13.30 24.07
CA GLY A 3 -5.67 -14.45 23.51
C GLY A 3 -5.48 -14.31 22.00
N THR A 4 -6.56 -14.01 21.26
CA THR A 4 -6.53 -13.90 19.79
C THR A 4 -5.46 -12.95 19.25
N ALA A 5 -5.31 -11.76 19.85
CA ALA A 5 -4.27 -10.81 19.44
C ALA A 5 -2.86 -11.34 19.73
N GLN A 6 -2.67 -12.03 20.86
CA GLN A 6 -1.42 -12.67 21.22
C GLN A 6 -1.08 -13.77 20.21
N ASP A 7 -2.03 -14.66 19.94
CA ASP A 7 -1.88 -15.81 19.03
C ASP A 7 -1.55 -15.35 17.61
N PHE A 8 -2.24 -14.31 17.12
CA PHE A 8 -1.96 -13.71 15.81
C PHE A 8 -0.55 -13.15 15.73
N LEU A 9 -0.13 -12.35 16.71
CA LEU A 9 1.22 -11.77 16.73
C LEU A 9 2.30 -12.85 16.82
N THR A 10 2.11 -13.91 17.61
CA THR A 10 3.07 -15.02 17.70
C THR A 10 3.13 -15.89 16.44
N ARG A 11 2.07 -15.90 15.62
CA ARG A 11 2.07 -16.59 14.32
C ARG A 11 2.70 -15.75 13.21
N CYS A 12 2.65 -14.43 13.32
CA CYS A 12 3.23 -13.51 12.34
C CYS A 12 4.71 -13.22 12.57
N PHE A 13 5.20 -13.25 13.82
CA PHE A 13 6.55 -12.80 14.17
C PHE A 13 7.32 -13.85 14.94
N ALA A 14 8.63 -13.89 14.74
CA ALA A 14 9.54 -14.73 15.50
C ALA A 14 9.93 -14.07 16.84
N PRO A 15 10.29 -14.86 17.86
CA PRO A 15 10.92 -14.32 19.07
C PRO A 15 12.13 -13.44 18.75
N GLY A 16 12.24 -12.29 19.40
CA GLY A 16 13.28 -11.29 19.18
C GLY A 16 12.95 -10.27 18.08
N ASP A 17 11.92 -10.48 17.27
CA ASP A 17 11.55 -9.55 16.21
C ASP A 17 11.19 -8.17 16.78
N THR A 18 11.67 -7.12 16.12
CA THR A 18 11.20 -5.75 16.37
C THR A 18 9.99 -5.49 15.48
N ILE A 19 8.86 -5.11 16.07
CA ILE A 19 7.61 -4.86 15.35
C ILE A 19 7.17 -3.40 15.49
N ALA A 20 6.46 -2.90 14.49
CA ALA A 20 5.83 -1.58 14.55
C ALA A 20 4.32 -1.71 14.73
N LEU A 21 3.80 -1.17 15.82
CA LEU A 21 2.38 -0.99 16.05
C LEU A 21 1.98 0.44 15.65
N LEU A 22 0.88 0.56 14.93
CA LEU A 22 0.26 1.83 14.58
C LEU A 22 -1.08 1.94 15.30
N LEU A 23 -1.25 3.05 16.01
CA LEU A 23 -2.47 3.43 16.70
C LEU A 23 -3.04 4.65 16.00
N ARG A 24 -4.27 4.57 15.52
CA ARG A 24 -4.93 5.65 14.78
C ARG A 24 -6.35 5.88 15.27
N ASN A 25 -6.58 7.04 15.85
CA ASN A 25 -7.91 7.49 16.24
C ASN A 25 -8.44 8.43 15.14
N GLU A 26 -9.49 8.00 14.43
CA GLU A 26 -10.01 8.75 13.28
C GLU A 26 -10.73 10.04 13.73
N ASN A 27 -11.42 10.01 14.88
CA ASN A 27 -12.18 11.15 15.39
C ASN A 27 -11.29 12.31 15.81
N THR A 28 -10.15 12.01 16.42
CA THR A 28 -9.18 13.02 16.89
C THR A 28 -8.04 13.28 15.90
N ALA A 29 -8.02 12.55 14.77
CA ALA A 29 -6.89 12.47 13.83
C ALA A 29 -5.53 12.13 14.48
N LYS A 30 -5.53 11.66 15.74
CA LYS A 30 -4.32 11.33 16.49
C LYS A 30 -3.75 10.02 15.97
N THR A 31 -2.50 10.09 15.51
CA THR A 31 -1.73 8.92 15.08
C THR A 31 -0.51 8.75 15.97
N GLN A 32 -0.28 7.52 16.44
CA GLN A 32 0.87 7.16 17.25
C GLN A 32 1.51 5.88 16.73
N GLN A 33 2.84 5.88 16.64
CA GLN A 33 3.60 4.68 16.33
C GLN A 33 4.36 4.20 17.57
N ARG A 34 4.43 2.88 17.73
CA ARG A 34 5.26 2.20 18.72
C ARG A 34 6.11 1.17 18.02
N VAL A 35 7.43 1.30 18.12
CA VAL A 35 8.37 0.26 17.68
C VAL A 35 8.92 -0.42 18.92
N VAL A 36 8.63 -1.70 19.07
CA VAL A 36 8.91 -2.50 20.27
C VAL A 36 9.29 -3.92 19.88
N SER A 37 9.94 -4.68 20.76
CA SER A 37 10.09 -6.11 20.54
C SER A 37 8.74 -6.82 20.61
N LEU A 38 8.64 -7.98 19.97
CA LEU A 38 7.47 -8.85 20.06
C LEU A 38 7.10 -9.16 21.51
N GLU A 39 8.06 -9.54 22.34
CA GLU A 39 7.83 -9.90 23.76
C GLU A 39 7.21 -8.74 24.54
N ARG A 40 7.68 -7.50 24.25
CA ARG A 40 7.11 -6.31 24.87
C ARG A 40 5.66 -6.08 24.43
N ALA A 41 5.34 -6.32 23.16
CA ALA A 41 3.97 -6.21 22.67
C ALA A 41 3.05 -7.31 23.25
N LEU A 42 3.58 -8.51 23.51
CA LEU A 42 2.84 -9.64 24.11
C LEU A 42 2.71 -9.52 25.63
N ALA A 43 3.52 -8.69 26.29
CA ALA A 43 3.47 -8.51 27.74
C ALA A 43 2.06 -8.09 28.22
N PRO A 44 1.51 -8.67 29.30
CA PRO A 44 0.14 -8.41 29.75
C PRO A 44 -0.18 -6.93 29.92
N ARG A 45 0.76 -6.16 30.49
CA ARG A 45 0.60 -4.71 30.68
C ARG A 45 0.47 -3.95 29.35
N TYR A 46 1.25 -4.35 28.33
CA TYR A 46 1.23 -3.69 27.02
C TYR A 46 -0.05 -4.01 26.26
N ARG A 47 -0.50 -5.28 26.28
CA ARG A 47 -1.79 -5.67 25.70
C ARG A 47 -2.98 -5.03 26.42
N GLY A 48 -2.90 -4.86 27.74
CA GLY A 48 -3.90 -4.12 28.51
C GLY A 48 -3.99 -2.66 28.08
N TRP A 49 -2.84 -2.01 27.85
CA TRP A 49 -2.79 -0.66 27.29
C TRP A 49 -3.39 -0.59 25.87
N LEU A 50 -3.03 -1.50 24.97
CA LEU A 50 -3.62 -1.55 23.62
C LEU A 50 -5.14 -1.73 23.65
N ALA A 51 -5.64 -2.58 24.55
CA ALA A 51 -7.08 -2.80 24.72
C ALA A 51 -7.79 -1.53 25.23
N HIS A 52 -7.16 -0.80 26.15
CA HIS A 52 -7.68 0.49 26.63
C HIS A 52 -7.73 1.54 25.53
N GLU A 53 -6.66 1.70 24.74
CA GLU A 53 -6.64 2.60 23.59
C GLU A 53 -7.73 2.25 22.58
N ASN A 54 -7.91 0.95 22.29
CA ASN A 54 -8.94 0.49 21.36
C ASN A 54 -10.37 0.71 21.86
N HIS A 55 -10.60 0.48 23.15
CA HIS A 55 -11.87 0.82 23.80
C HIS A 55 -12.18 2.31 23.72
N SER A 56 -11.14 3.15 23.70
CA SER A 56 -11.25 4.61 23.57
C SER A 56 -11.38 5.09 22.11
N GLY A 57 -11.67 4.18 21.17
CA GLY A 57 -11.91 4.50 19.76
C GLY A 57 -10.67 4.49 18.86
N THR A 58 -9.52 4.02 19.36
CA THR A 58 -8.28 3.97 18.58
C THR A 58 -8.16 2.65 17.81
N ASN A 59 -7.99 2.72 16.49
CA ASN A 59 -7.69 1.55 15.66
C ASN A 59 -6.25 1.08 15.90
N ILE A 60 -6.07 -0.24 16.08
CA ILE A 60 -4.77 -0.86 16.33
C ILE A 60 -4.34 -1.69 15.12
N TYR A 61 -3.09 -1.50 14.69
CA TYR A 61 -2.49 -2.21 13.57
C TYR A 61 -1.06 -2.64 13.91
N VAL A 62 -0.55 -3.61 13.17
CA VAL A 62 0.87 -4.04 13.20
C VAL A 62 1.45 -3.98 11.80
N ALA A 63 2.73 -3.65 11.63
CA ALA A 63 3.41 -3.81 10.34
C ALA A 63 3.31 -5.26 9.87
N ALA A 64 3.20 -5.51 8.57
CA ALA A 64 3.15 -6.86 8.02
C ALA A 64 4.49 -7.60 8.20
N ASN A 65 5.59 -6.85 8.22
CA ASN A 65 6.94 -7.40 8.29
C ASN A 65 7.70 -6.85 9.51
N PRO A 66 8.66 -7.60 10.06
CA PRO A 66 9.50 -7.13 11.16
C PRO A 66 10.41 -6.00 10.69
N LEU A 67 10.82 -5.16 11.65
CA LEU A 67 11.72 -4.04 11.45
C LEU A 67 13.13 -4.38 11.92
N LEU A 68 14.11 -3.66 11.38
CA LEU A 68 15.49 -3.69 11.86
C LEU A 68 15.53 -3.25 13.33
N ALA A 69 16.33 -3.97 14.13
CA ALA A 69 16.53 -3.62 15.53
C ALA A 69 17.02 -2.17 15.68
N GLY A 70 16.46 -1.44 16.64
CA GLY A 70 16.77 -0.02 16.86
C GLY A 70 16.01 0.97 15.96
N SER A 71 15.20 0.49 15.03
CA SER A 71 14.33 1.34 14.21
C SER A 71 13.39 2.19 15.07
N ARG A 72 13.21 3.46 14.70
CA ARG A 72 12.26 4.38 15.36
C ARG A 72 11.07 4.77 14.48
N LYS A 73 11.11 4.39 13.20
CA LYS A 73 10.10 4.69 12.18
C LYS A 73 9.79 3.42 11.38
N ARG A 74 8.67 3.45 10.64
CA ARG A 74 8.22 2.34 9.77
C ARG A 74 8.33 2.74 8.30
N THR A 75 9.53 3.13 7.87
CA THR A 75 9.84 3.34 6.44
C THR A 75 10.24 2.02 5.80
N LYS A 76 10.30 1.96 4.46
CA LYS A 76 10.72 0.74 3.74
C LYS A 76 12.13 0.30 4.15
N ASP A 77 13.04 1.25 4.30
CA ASP A 77 14.43 1.01 4.73
C ASP A 77 14.55 0.47 6.17
N CYS A 78 13.48 0.51 6.96
CA CYS A 78 13.46 -0.04 8.30
C CYS A 78 12.96 -1.49 8.35
N ILE A 79 12.50 -2.08 7.25
CA ILE A 79 12.02 -3.47 7.23
C ILE A 79 13.23 -4.42 7.26
N ALA A 80 13.22 -5.38 8.17
CA ALA A 80 14.33 -6.32 8.36
C ALA A 80 14.30 -7.47 7.35
N SER A 81 13.11 -8.04 7.11
CA SER A 81 12.93 -9.16 6.22
C SER A 81 11.47 -9.24 5.75
N ILE A 82 11.25 -9.95 4.65
CA ILE A 82 9.90 -10.29 4.20
C ILE A 82 9.43 -11.52 4.95
N ARG A 83 8.29 -11.42 5.61
CA ARG A 83 7.62 -12.53 6.30
C ARG A 83 6.27 -12.86 5.70
N HIS A 84 5.63 -11.88 5.06
CA HIS A 84 4.28 -12.06 4.54
C HIS A 84 4.09 -11.46 3.16
N LEU A 85 3.32 -12.19 2.35
CA LEU A 85 2.48 -11.59 1.32
C LEU A 85 1.07 -11.39 1.86
N TYR A 86 0.35 -10.44 1.29
CA TYR A 86 -1.01 -10.14 1.72
C TYR A 86 -1.82 -9.47 0.61
N ILE A 87 -3.13 -9.51 0.73
CA ILE A 87 -4.07 -8.78 -0.13
C ILE A 87 -5.18 -8.18 0.74
N ASP A 88 -5.52 -6.91 0.47
CA ASP A 88 -6.63 -6.22 1.13
C ASP A 88 -7.85 -6.24 0.20
N ILE A 89 -8.96 -6.80 0.68
CA ILE A 89 -10.19 -7.03 -0.08
C ILE A 89 -11.31 -6.20 0.56
N ASP A 90 -11.61 -5.06 -0.04
CA ASP A 90 -12.59 -4.09 0.49
C ASP A 90 -13.99 -4.15 -0.16
N VAL A 91 -14.12 -4.82 -1.31
CA VAL A 91 -15.35 -4.87 -2.12
C VAL A 91 -15.64 -6.31 -2.51
N ASN A 92 -16.91 -6.74 -2.48
CA ASN A 92 -17.34 -8.10 -2.86
C ASN A 92 -16.51 -9.23 -2.19
N GLY A 93 -16.23 -9.08 -0.89
CA GLY A 93 -15.30 -9.93 -0.16
C GLY A 93 -15.56 -11.42 -0.28
N GLU A 94 -16.80 -11.87 -0.07
CA GLU A 94 -17.16 -13.29 -0.16
C GLU A 94 -16.81 -13.91 -1.51
N ALA A 95 -17.23 -13.24 -2.60
CA ALA A 95 -16.99 -13.71 -3.96
C ALA A 95 -15.48 -13.75 -4.27
N ARG A 96 -14.72 -12.76 -3.80
CA ARG A 96 -13.26 -12.70 -4.01
C ARG A 96 -12.52 -13.74 -3.19
N LEU A 97 -12.93 -14.01 -1.94
CA LEU A 97 -12.39 -15.12 -1.16
C LEU A 97 -12.70 -16.47 -1.81
N ALA A 98 -13.93 -16.66 -2.32
CA ALA A 98 -14.29 -17.89 -3.03
C ALA A 98 -13.44 -18.08 -4.30
N ALA A 99 -13.24 -17.03 -5.09
CA ALA A 99 -12.39 -17.07 -6.27
C ALA A 99 -10.92 -17.36 -5.92
N LEU A 100 -10.40 -16.74 -4.84
CA LEU A 100 -9.05 -16.97 -4.36
C LEU A 100 -8.85 -18.41 -3.87
N ARG A 101 -9.80 -18.96 -3.09
CA ARG A 101 -9.78 -20.34 -2.60
C ARG A 101 -9.89 -21.39 -3.72
N ALA A 102 -10.57 -21.06 -4.81
CA ALA A 102 -10.74 -21.96 -5.96
C ALA A 102 -9.59 -21.86 -6.98
N SER A 103 -8.65 -20.93 -6.80
CA SER A 103 -7.62 -20.63 -7.78
C SER A 103 -6.35 -21.45 -7.52
N GLU A 104 -5.81 -22.06 -8.57
CA GLU A 104 -4.48 -22.71 -8.55
C GLU A 104 -3.32 -21.72 -8.73
N LEU A 105 -3.60 -20.43 -9.00
CA LEU A 105 -2.55 -19.40 -9.18
C LEU A 105 -1.79 -19.06 -7.89
N VAL A 106 -2.34 -19.41 -6.73
CA VAL A 106 -1.79 -19.09 -5.41
C VAL A 106 -2.00 -20.29 -4.49
N PRO A 107 -1.11 -20.51 -3.52
CA PRO A 107 -1.31 -21.56 -2.55
C PRO A 107 -2.43 -21.18 -1.56
N GLU A 108 -2.87 -22.14 -0.75
CA GLU A 108 -3.83 -21.89 0.32
C GLU A 108 -3.31 -20.79 1.27
N PRO A 109 -4.10 -19.75 1.58
CA PRO A 109 -3.68 -18.74 2.54
C PRO A 109 -3.36 -19.31 3.90
N ASN A 110 -2.48 -18.66 4.65
CA ASN A 110 -2.27 -19.01 6.05
C ASN A 110 -3.36 -18.44 6.95
N VAL A 111 -3.75 -17.19 6.67
CA VAL A 111 -4.62 -16.41 7.56
C VAL A 111 -5.61 -15.58 6.75
N ILE A 112 -6.86 -15.58 7.17
CA ILE A 112 -7.87 -14.63 6.71
C ILE A 112 -8.32 -13.79 7.91
N VAL A 113 -8.07 -12.49 7.85
CA VAL A 113 -8.51 -11.52 8.84
C VAL A 113 -9.77 -10.81 8.33
N SER A 114 -10.90 -11.02 9.00
CA SER A 114 -12.12 -10.25 8.75
C SER A 114 -11.98 -8.89 9.44
N THR A 115 -11.80 -7.83 8.65
CA THR A 115 -11.54 -6.48 9.17
C THR A 115 -12.83 -5.70 9.48
N SER A 116 -13.91 -6.06 8.78
CA SER A 116 -15.29 -5.61 8.93
C SER A 116 -16.19 -6.44 8.01
N ALA A 117 -17.51 -6.27 8.09
CA ALA A 117 -18.48 -7.00 7.27
C ALA A 117 -18.11 -6.96 5.77
N GLY A 118 -17.86 -8.15 5.20
CA GLY A 118 -17.51 -8.32 3.78
C GLY A 118 -16.13 -7.81 3.37
N LYS A 119 -15.24 -7.51 4.32
CA LYS A 119 -13.89 -6.98 4.07
C LYS A 119 -12.81 -7.82 4.74
N TYR A 120 -11.77 -8.17 3.99
CA TYR A 120 -10.81 -9.18 4.38
C TYR A 120 -9.37 -8.76 4.10
N GLN A 121 -8.47 -9.09 5.01
CA GLN A 121 -7.04 -9.13 4.74
C GLN A 121 -6.61 -10.60 4.70
N VAL A 122 -6.13 -11.06 3.55
CA VAL A 122 -5.66 -12.44 3.38
C VAL A 122 -4.14 -12.42 3.38
N LEU A 123 -3.51 -13.33 4.13
CA LEU A 123 -2.06 -13.35 4.33
C LEU A 123 -1.49 -14.74 3.99
N TRP A 124 -0.28 -14.71 3.45
CA TRP A 124 0.59 -15.87 3.28
C TRP A 124 1.90 -15.62 4.01
N ARG A 125 2.37 -16.59 4.79
CA ARG A 125 3.71 -16.61 5.36
C ARG A 125 4.67 -17.06 4.25
N VAL A 126 5.76 -16.32 4.07
CA VAL A 126 6.72 -16.56 3.00
C VAL A 126 8.16 -16.45 3.49
N ASP A 127 9.07 -17.14 2.79
CA ASP A 127 10.53 -17.02 2.89
C ASP A 127 11.14 -16.81 1.48
N ASP A 128 12.43 -16.47 1.42
CA ASP A 128 13.20 -16.19 0.18
C ASP A 128 12.61 -15.12 -0.77
N PHE A 129 11.84 -14.17 -0.21
CA PHE A 129 11.43 -12.95 -0.91
C PHE A 129 12.36 -11.77 -0.61
N ASP A 130 12.88 -11.14 -1.66
CA ASP A 130 13.41 -9.78 -1.56
C ASP A 130 12.27 -8.72 -1.63
N PHE A 131 12.59 -7.46 -1.30
CA PHE A 131 11.60 -6.37 -1.29
C PHE A 131 10.94 -6.10 -2.65
N TYR A 132 11.69 -6.19 -3.74
CA TYR A 132 11.17 -5.96 -5.09
C TYR A 132 10.22 -7.09 -5.49
N THR A 133 10.64 -8.33 -5.29
CA THR A 133 9.86 -9.54 -5.59
C THR A 133 8.58 -9.57 -4.76
N GLN A 134 8.65 -9.18 -3.47
CA GLN A 134 7.46 -9.06 -2.63
C GLN A 134 6.48 -8.02 -3.20
N GLU A 135 6.90 -6.78 -3.40
CA GLU A 135 5.99 -5.72 -3.87
C GLU A 135 5.42 -6.00 -5.26
N MET A 136 6.17 -6.68 -6.13
CA MET A 136 5.67 -7.10 -7.43
C MET A 136 4.61 -8.19 -7.29
N THR A 137 4.85 -9.19 -6.44
CA THR A 137 3.89 -10.28 -6.18
C THR A 137 2.61 -9.75 -5.53
N LEU A 138 2.71 -8.82 -4.58
CA LEU A 138 1.56 -8.13 -3.98
C LEU A 138 0.71 -7.40 -5.03
N LYS A 139 1.34 -6.75 -6.03
CA LYS A 139 0.60 -6.09 -7.12
C LYS A 139 -0.11 -7.09 -8.01
N LEU A 140 0.55 -8.20 -8.36
CA LEU A 140 -0.05 -9.26 -9.15
C LEU A 140 -1.22 -9.92 -8.41
N LEU A 141 -1.08 -10.16 -7.10
CA LEU A 141 -2.17 -10.64 -6.23
C LEU A 141 -3.36 -9.68 -6.27
N ALA A 142 -3.12 -8.38 -6.05
CA ALA A 142 -4.16 -7.36 -6.09
C ALA A 142 -4.86 -7.31 -7.47
N MET A 143 -4.11 -7.44 -8.58
CA MET A 143 -4.67 -7.48 -9.92
C MET A 143 -5.49 -8.75 -10.18
N ALA A 144 -4.95 -9.91 -9.81
CA ALA A 144 -5.56 -11.23 -10.04
C ALA A 144 -6.90 -11.39 -9.30
N PHE A 145 -6.94 -10.94 -8.05
CA PHE A 145 -8.07 -11.15 -7.14
C PHE A 145 -8.80 -9.86 -6.78
N HIS A 146 -8.56 -8.80 -7.56
CA HIS A 146 -9.18 -7.48 -7.42
C HIS A 146 -9.00 -6.85 -6.03
N GLY A 147 -7.88 -7.10 -5.36
CA GLY A 147 -7.52 -6.43 -4.11
C GLY A 147 -7.18 -4.95 -4.28
N ASP A 148 -7.05 -4.22 -3.18
CA ASP A 148 -6.63 -2.82 -3.21
C ASP A 148 -5.15 -2.71 -3.63
N ILE A 149 -4.92 -2.17 -4.82
CA ILE A 149 -3.59 -1.95 -5.39
C ILE A 149 -2.76 -0.92 -4.61
N SER A 150 -3.37 -0.13 -3.72
CA SER A 150 -2.66 0.77 -2.81
C SER A 150 -2.01 0.04 -1.63
N CYS A 151 -2.37 -1.23 -1.42
CA CYS A 151 -1.91 -2.09 -0.34
C CYS A 151 -0.80 -3.04 -0.79
N THR A 152 0.25 -2.55 -1.45
CA THR A 152 1.31 -3.40 -2.02
C THR A 152 2.72 -2.99 -1.61
N ASP A 153 2.86 -2.31 -0.47
CA ASP A 153 4.13 -1.77 0.04
C ASP A 153 4.78 -2.65 1.11
N CYS A 154 6.09 -2.92 1.05
CA CYS A 154 6.74 -3.86 1.99
C CYS A 154 6.60 -3.47 3.48
N ASN A 155 6.32 -2.20 3.76
CA ASN A 155 6.13 -1.68 5.11
C ASN A 155 4.67 -1.64 5.57
N ARG A 156 3.69 -2.13 4.81
CA ARG A 156 2.24 -2.04 5.09
C ARG A 156 1.87 -2.47 6.50
N VAL A 157 0.75 -1.95 7.01
CA VAL A 157 0.18 -2.37 8.30
C VAL A 157 -1.10 -3.18 8.11
N LEU A 158 -1.30 -4.15 8.99
CA LEU A 158 -2.41 -5.09 9.04
C LEU A 158 -3.24 -4.87 10.31
N ARG A 159 -4.53 -5.21 10.24
CA ARG A 159 -5.39 -5.24 11.42
C ARG A 159 -4.95 -6.34 12.37
N ILE A 160 -5.07 -6.09 13.67
CA ILE A 160 -4.82 -7.11 14.69
C ILE A 160 -6.17 -7.68 15.15
N PRO A 161 -6.44 -8.97 14.92
CA PRO A 161 -7.62 -9.66 15.42
C PRO A 161 -7.78 -9.56 16.95
N GLY A 162 -9.03 -9.54 17.41
CA GLY A 162 -9.37 -9.32 18.82
C GLY A 162 -9.52 -7.86 19.23
N PHE A 163 -9.03 -6.92 18.42
CA PHE A 163 -9.36 -5.50 18.54
C PHE A 163 -10.56 -5.12 17.67
N ARG A 164 -11.21 -4.00 17.98
CA ARG A 164 -12.29 -3.43 17.19
C ARG A 164 -11.77 -2.49 16.12
N ASN A 165 -12.37 -2.56 14.95
CA ASN A 165 -12.29 -1.55 13.91
C ASN A 165 -13.24 -0.39 14.27
N CYS A 166 -12.66 0.68 14.81
CA CYS A 166 -13.34 1.87 15.28
C CYS A 166 -13.67 2.88 14.16
N LYS A 167 -13.51 2.50 12.88
CA LYS A 167 -13.93 3.34 11.74
C LYS A 167 -15.45 3.35 11.54
N TYR A 168 -16.15 2.41 12.15
CA TYR A 168 -17.60 2.24 12.01
C TYR A 168 -18.28 2.48 13.36
N ASP A 169 -19.56 2.85 13.29
CA ASP A 169 -20.44 2.92 14.45
C ASP A 169 -21.68 2.04 14.20
N PRO A 170 -21.87 0.95 14.98
CA PRO A 170 -21.01 0.47 16.05
C PRO A 170 -19.67 -0.10 15.54
N ALA A 171 -18.63 0.02 16.37
CA ALA A 171 -17.30 -0.51 16.06
C ALA A 171 -17.32 -2.04 15.90
N GLN A 172 -16.77 -2.53 14.78
CA GLN A 172 -16.84 -3.94 14.41
C GLN A 172 -15.63 -4.72 14.94
N LEU A 173 -15.84 -5.93 15.48
CA LEU A 173 -14.73 -6.77 15.95
C LEU A 173 -13.94 -7.32 14.76
N VAL A 174 -12.61 -7.19 14.79
CA VAL A 174 -11.73 -7.86 13.83
C VAL A 174 -11.56 -9.32 14.27
N THR A 175 -11.88 -10.26 13.39
CA THR A 175 -11.75 -11.70 13.65
C THR A 175 -10.73 -12.33 12.70
N VAL A 176 -10.36 -13.58 12.98
CA VAL A 176 -9.35 -14.30 12.22
C VAL A 176 -9.72 -15.76 12.05
N GLU A 177 -9.42 -16.28 10.87
CA GLU A 177 -9.45 -17.68 10.50
C GLU A 177 -8.01 -18.11 10.16
N TYR A 178 -7.55 -19.22 10.75
CA TYR A 178 -6.26 -19.82 10.44
C TYR A 178 -6.50 -21.07 9.59
N LEU A 179 -5.87 -21.12 8.43
CA LEU A 179 -6.09 -22.16 7.42
C LEU A 179 -4.88 -23.09 7.29
N SER A 180 -3.67 -22.51 7.28
CA SER A 180 -2.42 -23.24 7.09
C SER A 180 -1.28 -22.67 7.94
N ASP A 181 -0.35 -23.52 8.33
CA ASP A 181 0.91 -23.14 9.00
C ASP A 181 2.14 -23.27 8.07
N ALA A 182 1.92 -23.54 6.77
CA ALA A 182 2.98 -23.63 5.77
C ALA A 182 3.73 -22.30 5.59
N THR A 183 4.95 -22.38 5.08
CA THR A 183 5.72 -21.23 4.60
C THR A 183 5.96 -21.42 3.11
N TYR A 184 5.59 -20.42 2.32
CA TYR A 184 5.65 -20.49 0.87
C TYR A 184 6.88 -19.76 0.30
N GLN A 185 7.35 -20.24 -0.83
CA GLN A 185 8.44 -19.69 -1.62
C GLN A 185 7.88 -18.90 -2.81
N PRO A 186 8.69 -18.07 -3.49
CA PRO A 186 8.24 -17.34 -4.68
C PRO A 186 7.60 -18.23 -5.75
N ASP A 187 8.14 -19.42 -5.98
CA ASP A 187 7.69 -20.33 -7.03
C ASP A 187 6.30 -20.95 -6.76
N ASP A 188 5.83 -20.92 -5.51
CA ASP A 188 4.47 -21.37 -5.15
C ASP A 188 3.38 -20.42 -5.68
N PHE A 189 3.75 -19.19 -6.07
CA PHE A 189 2.83 -18.19 -6.60
C PHE A 189 2.89 -18.18 -8.13
N HIS A 190 1.96 -18.89 -8.77
CA HIS A 190 1.88 -19.05 -10.22
C HIS A 190 1.25 -17.84 -10.96
N LEU A 191 1.53 -16.63 -10.47
CA LEU A 191 0.99 -15.37 -11.00
C LEU A 191 1.73 -14.89 -12.26
N TYR A 192 2.73 -15.64 -12.74
CA TYR A 192 3.50 -15.35 -13.94
C TYR A 192 2.64 -15.34 -15.21
N VAL A 193 1.52 -16.07 -15.25
CA VAL A 193 0.58 -16.04 -16.39
C VAL A 193 0.00 -14.63 -16.58
N LEU A 194 -0.19 -13.87 -15.49
CA LEU A 194 -0.59 -12.46 -15.57
C LEU A 194 0.57 -11.55 -15.98
N ARG A 195 1.81 -11.91 -15.63
CA ARG A 195 3.01 -11.21 -16.08
C ARG A 195 3.18 -11.30 -17.60
N GLU A 196 2.82 -12.44 -18.20
CA GLU A 196 2.84 -12.69 -19.65
C GLU A 196 1.59 -12.16 -20.36
N ALA A 197 0.40 -12.28 -19.77
CA ALA A 197 -0.82 -11.68 -20.31
C ALA A 197 -0.77 -10.15 -20.34
N CYS A 198 -0.02 -9.52 -19.43
CA CYS A 198 0.30 -8.08 -19.49
C CYS A 198 1.33 -7.72 -20.59
N LEU A 199 1.89 -8.69 -21.32
CA LEU A 199 2.83 -8.52 -22.44
C LEU A 199 2.21 -8.83 -23.81
N ILE A 200 0.92 -9.20 -23.89
CA ILE A 200 0.18 -9.42 -25.14
C ILE A 200 -0.71 -8.18 -25.41
N PRO A 201 -0.73 -7.61 -26.64
CA PRO A 201 -1.59 -6.47 -26.95
C PRO A 201 -3.07 -6.86 -26.81
N PRO A 202 -3.94 -5.97 -26.31
CA PRO A 202 -5.32 -6.36 -26.01
C PRO A 202 -6.14 -6.63 -27.27
N ILE A 203 -6.80 -7.79 -27.29
CA ILE A 203 -7.98 -8.07 -28.12
C ILE A 203 -9.05 -7.01 -27.79
N PRO A 204 -9.84 -6.50 -28.78
CA PRO A 204 -10.77 -5.40 -28.57
C PRO A 204 -11.72 -5.66 -27.40
N GLN A 205 -11.64 -4.80 -26.39
CA GLN A 205 -12.46 -4.83 -25.19
C GLN A 205 -13.94 -4.71 -25.55
N GLN A 206 -14.76 -5.68 -25.12
CA GLN A 206 -16.17 -5.40 -24.88
C GLN A 206 -16.28 -4.33 -23.78
N PRO A 207 -17.29 -3.44 -23.83
CA PRO A 207 -17.28 -2.22 -23.04
C PRO A 207 -17.44 -2.55 -21.55
N ILE A 208 -16.37 -2.27 -20.79
CA ILE A 208 -16.41 -2.20 -19.33
C ILE A 208 -17.38 -1.07 -18.96
N ARG A 209 -18.33 -1.37 -18.07
CA ARG A 209 -19.30 -0.40 -17.55
C ARG A 209 -18.59 0.81 -16.94
N ARG A 210 -18.95 2.00 -17.42
CA ARG A 210 -18.31 3.31 -17.13
C ARG A 210 -18.70 3.91 -15.76
N ASP A 211 -19.04 3.12 -14.74
CA ASP A 211 -19.65 3.69 -13.51
C ASP A 211 -18.72 3.81 -12.29
N MET A 212 -17.43 3.44 -12.38
CA MET A 212 -16.50 3.55 -11.25
C MET A 212 -15.08 3.98 -11.65
N GLN A 213 -14.92 5.13 -12.32
CA GLN A 213 -13.62 5.80 -12.38
C GLN A 213 -13.36 6.53 -11.05
N THR A 214 -12.25 6.22 -10.40
CA THR A 214 -11.88 6.83 -9.12
C THR A 214 -11.50 8.31 -9.33
N ASN A 215 -11.75 9.18 -8.35
CA ASN A 215 -11.49 10.62 -8.49
C ASN A 215 -10.01 10.94 -8.85
N SER A 216 -9.06 10.06 -8.50
CA SER A 216 -7.64 10.22 -8.86
C SER A 216 -7.31 9.90 -10.32
N GLU A 217 -8.07 9.03 -10.98
CA GLU A 217 -7.89 8.75 -12.41
C GLU A 217 -8.38 9.92 -13.27
N HIS A 218 -9.49 10.53 -12.86
CA HIS A 218 -9.99 11.78 -13.46
C HIS A 218 -8.98 12.91 -13.31
N ASP A 219 -8.42 13.10 -12.10
CA ASP A 219 -7.37 14.09 -11.85
C ASP A 219 -6.16 13.85 -12.77
N TRP A 220 -5.70 12.61 -12.87
CA TRP A 220 -4.56 12.23 -13.70
C TRP A 220 -4.80 12.50 -15.20
N ALA A 221 -5.97 12.10 -15.70
CA ALA A 221 -6.35 12.30 -17.10
C ALA A 221 -6.49 13.79 -17.45
N TRP A 222 -7.10 14.56 -16.54
CA TRP A 222 -7.22 16.01 -16.68
C TRP A 222 -5.84 16.68 -16.69
N ILE A 223 -5.00 16.44 -15.68
CA ILE A 223 -3.65 17.03 -15.61
C ILE A 223 -2.80 16.67 -16.83
N SER A 224 -2.81 15.40 -17.23
CA SER A 224 -2.04 14.96 -18.40
C SER A 224 -2.47 15.66 -19.68
N ARG A 225 -3.79 15.89 -19.85
CA ARG A 225 -4.34 16.63 -20.98
C ARG A 225 -3.94 18.11 -20.93
N GLU A 226 -4.14 18.79 -19.80
CA GLU A 226 -3.86 20.22 -19.69
C GLU A 226 -2.36 20.53 -19.87
N LEU A 227 -1.47 19.69 -19.35
CA LEU A 227 -0.02 19.81 -19.55
C LEU A 227 0.34 19.66 -21.04
N ALA A 228 -0.28 18.71 -21.75
CA ALA A 228 -0.06 18.55 -23.19
C ALA A 228 -0.57 19.74 -24.02
N HIS A 229 -1.54 20.51 -23.49
CA HIS A 229 -1.99 21.78 -24.09
C HIS A 229 -1.14 22.99 -23.65
N GLY A 230 -0.03 22.75 -22.94
CA GLY A 230 0.90 23.80 -22.53
C GLY A 230 0.45 24.63 -21.33
N LYS A 231 -0.55 24.16 -20.56
CA LYS A 231 -0.96 24.86 -19.35
C LYS A 231 0.13 24.80 -18.28
N ASP A 232 0.33 25.91 -17.57
CA ASP A 232 1.37 26.03 -16.55
C ASP A 232 1.16 25.04 -15.39
N ALA A 233 2.25 24.35 -15.01
CA ALA A 233 2.24 23.31 -14.00
C ALA A 233 2.01 23.85 -12.57
N VAL A 234 2.44 25.08 -12.28
CA VAL A 234 2.19 25.69 -10.96
C VAL A 234 0.71 26.02 -10.80
N THR A 235 0.11 26.59 -11.85
CA THR A 235 -1.33 26.87 -11.93
C THR A 235 -2.16 25.61 -11.77
N LEU A 236 -1.81 24.53 -12.50
CA LEU A 236 -2.45 23.23 -12.36
C LEU A 236 -2.31 22.62 -10.96
N THR A 237 -1.18 22.87 -10.29
CA THR A 237 -0.97 22.41 -8.91
C THR A 237 -1.96 23.10 -7.96
N LEU A 238 -2.18 24.41 -8.12
CA LEU A 238 -3.10 25.18 -7.28
C LEU A 238 -4.57 24.78 -7.54
N GLU A 239 -4.96 24.62 -8.81
CA GLU A 239 -6.30 24.18 -9.19
C GLU A 239 -6.61 22.76 -8.70
N LEU A 240 -5.64 21.83 -8.84
CA LEU A 240 -5.85 20.47 -8.35
C LEU A 240 -5.93 20.43 -6.82
N ALA A 241 -5.13 21.23 -6.12
CA ALA A 241 -5.18 21.32 -4.67
C ALA A 241 -6.53 21.87 -4.17
N SER A 242 -7.13 22.84 -4.88
CA SER A 242 -8.43 23.39 -4.53
C SER A 242 -9.58 22.40 -4.78
N HIS A 243 -9.52 21.65 -5.89
CA HIS A 243 -10.50 20.60 -6.21
C HIS A 243 -10.44 19.43 -5.23
N ARG A 244 -9.26 19.17 -4.63
CA ARG A 244 -9.02 18.02 -3.75
C ARG A 244 -8.85 18.39 -2.29
N SER A 245 -9.65 19.35 -1.83
CA SER A 245 -9.75 19.71 -0.40
C SER A 245 -10.20 18.54 0.49
N ASP A 246 -10.74 17.48 -0.11
CA ASP A 246 -11.05 16.19 0.54
C ASP A 246 -9.79 15.42 1.01
N LYS A 247 -8.61 15.73 0.46
CA LYS A 247 -7.37 15.02 0.80
C LYS A 247 -6.75 15.58 2.09
N PRO A 248 -6.09 14.74 2.93
CA PRO A 248 -5.39 15.20 4.13
C PRO A 248 -4.26 16.20 3.87
N ASN A 249 -3.65 16.16 2.67
CA ASN A 249 -2.68 17.14 2.21
C ASN A 249 -2.89 17.41 0.70
N PRO A 250 -3.82 18.31 0.35
CA PRO A 250 -4.18 18.59 -1.03
C PRO A 250 -3.00 19.13 -1.85
N THR A 251 -2.18 19.99 -1.24
CA THR A 251 -0.99 20.58 -1.88
C THR A 251 0.03 19.50 -2.24
N TYR A 252 0.35 18.60 -1.31
CA TYR A 252 1.28 17.51 -1.59
C TYR A 252 0.76 16.57 -2.68
N TYR A 253 -0.52 16.21 -2.61
CA TYR A 253 -1.17 15.38 -3.64
C TYR A 253 -1.10 16.04 -5.02
N ALA A 254 -1.47 17.31 -5.11
CA ALA A 254 -1.46 18.05 -6.36
C ALA A 254 -0.05 18.17 -6.96
N GLN A 255 0.94 18.56 -6.14
CA GLN A 255 2.34 18.61 -6.56
C GLN A 255 2.79 17.25 -7.10
N ARG A 256 2.44 16.17 -6.41
CA ARG A 256 2.83 14.80 -6.78
C ARG A 256 2.25 14.38 -8.13
N THR A 257 0.98 14.66 -8.37
CA THR A 257 0.28 14.32 -9.61
C THR A 257 0.84 15.11 -10.79
N VAL A 258 1.00 16.43 -10.62
CA VAL A 258 1.49 17.32 -11.68
C VAL A 258 2.95 17.05 -12.04
N ASP A 259 3.81 16.85 -11.04
CA ASP A 259 5.24 16.61 -11.27
C ASP A 259 5.47 15.25 -11.95
N MET A 260 4.69 14.22 -11.60
CA MET A 260 4.74 12.92 -12.27
C MET A 260 4.25 13.00 -13.72
N ALA A 261 3.15 13.71 -13.98
CA ALA A 261 2.63 13.90 -15.33
C ALA A 261 3.59 14.74 -16.20
N SER A 262 4.20 15.79 -15.63
CA SER A 262 5.20 16.61 -16.31
C SER A 262 6.44 15.80 -16.69
N ALA A 263 6.98 15.03 -15.74
CA ALA A 263 8.14 14.18 -15.98
C ALA A 263 7.88 13.15 -17.09
N ARG A 264 6.68 12.57 -17.10
CA ARG A 264 6.27 11.64 -18.17
C ARG A 264 6.17 12.35 -19.53
N LEU A 265 5.58 13.54 -19.58
CA LEU A 265 5.47 14.31 -20.83
C LEU A 265 6.85 14.66 -21.40
N TRP A 266 7.74 15.25 -20.60
CA TRP A 266 9.08 15.65 -21.04
C TRP A 266 9.94 14.46 -21.50
N LEU A 267 9.90 13.35 -20.78
CA LEU A 267 10.60 12.13 -21.21
C LEU A 267 10.01 11.55 -22.51
N MET A 268 8.71 11.71 -22.76
CA MET A 268 8.08 11.32 -24.04
C MET A 268 8.51 12.25 -25.19
N GLU A 269 8.73 13.53 -24.90
CA GLU A 269 9.24 14.55 -25.83
C GLU A 269 10.76 14.44 -26.06
N GLY A 270 11.45 13.52 -25.37
CA GLY A 270 12.86 13.22 -25.57
C GLY A 270 13.82 13.98 -24.66
N THR A 271 13.32 14.69 -23.64
CA THR A 271 14.17 15.31 -22.61
C THR A 271 14.97 14.25 -21.84
N SER A 272 16.24 14.53 -21.55
CA SER A 272 17.08 13.58 -20.81
C SER A 272 16.61 13.43 -19.36
N ILE A 273 16.87 12.29 -18.74
CA ILE A 273 16.49 12.08 -17.32
C ILE A 273 17.16 13.09 -16.39
N ALA A 274 18.40 13.50 -16.69
CA ALA A 274 19.13 14.49 -15.91
C ALA A 274 18.45 15.86 -15.99
N ASP A 275 18.01 16.27 -17.19
CA ASP A 275 17.31 17.53 -17.40
C ASP A 275 15.92 17.51 -16.74
N VAL A 276 15.19 16.38 -16.82
CA VAL A 276 13.92 16.22 -16.12
C VAL A 276 14.09 16.37 -14.60
N ILE A 277 15.16 15.79 -14.03
CA ILE A 277 15.47 15.97 -12.60
C ILE A 277 15.72 17.45 -12.30
N ALA A 278 16.56 18.13 -13.07
CA ALA A 278 16.87 19.55 -12.87
C ALA A 278 15.63 20.45 -13.01
N MET A 279 14.75 20.17 -13.98
CA MET A 279 13.50 20.90 -14.19
C MET A 279 12.52 20.73 -13.03
N LEU A 280 12.41 19.51 -12.48
CA LEU A 280 11.59 19.24 -11.29
C LEU A 280 12.17 19.89 -10.04
N GLU A 281 13.49 19.85 -9.86
CA GLU A 281 14.19 20.50 -8.74
C GLU A 281 13.95 22.02 -8.77
N SER A 282 14.18 22.65 -9.94
CA SER A 282 13.96 24.08 -10.16
C SER A 282 12.52 24.50 -9.87
N ARG A 283 11.54 23.68 -10.26
CA ARG A 283 10.11 23.97 -10.01
C ARG A 283 9.78 24.04 -8.52
N ARG A 284 10.41 23.22 -7.67
CA ARG A 284 10.03 23.06 -6.26
C ARG A 284 11.07 23.60 -5.27
N GLN A 285 12.16 24.19 -5.74
CA GLN A 285 13.24 24.72 -4.89
C GLN A 285 12.80 25.81 -3.91
N SER A 286 11.77 26.59 -4.25
CA SER A 286 11.19 27.62 -3.37
C SER A 286 10.19 27.04 -2.36
N GLU A 287 9.69 25.83 -2.60
CA GLU A 287 8.64 25.17 -1.81
C GLU A 287 9.19 24.07 -0.87
N LEU A 288 10.36 23.50 -1.17
CA LEU A 288 10.92 22.33 -0.47
C LEU A 288 12.39 22.53 -0.07
N PRO A 289 12.83 21.96 1.08
CA PRO A 289 14.25 21.89 1.41
C PRO A 289 15.05 21.20 0.30
N ALA A 290 16.24 21.72 -0.03
CA ALA A 290 17.04 21.27 -1.16
C ALA A 290 17.26 19.73 -1.21
N ALA A 291 17.58 19.12 -0.07
CA ALA A 291 17.77 17.67 0.02
C ALA A 291 16.50 16.86 -0.31
N LEU A 292 15.33 17.34 0.15
CA LEU A 292 14.04 16.70 -0.12
C LEU A 292 13.60 16.93 -1.57
N CYS A 293 13.82 18.15 -2.08
CA CYS A 293 13.54 18.52 -3.47
C CYS A 293 14.29 17.59 -4.43
N SER A 294 15.59 17.40 -4.18
CA SER A 294 16.46 16.57 -5.01
C SER A 294 16.11 15.08 -4.92
N ALA A 295 15.85 14.56 -3.72
CA ALA A 295 15.42 13.17 -3.56
C ALA A 295 14.08 12.90 -4.27
N ARG A 296 13.12 13.82 -4.16
CA ARG A 296 11.80 13.72 -4.79
C ARG A 296 11.90 13.78 -6.33
N ALA A 297 12.72 14.68 -6.87
CA ALA A 297 12.90 14.81 -8.32
C ALA A 297 13.51 13.54 -8.94
N ARG A 298 14.54 12.95 -8.31
CA ARG A 298 15.14 11.68 -8.76
C ARG A 298 14.13 10.53 -8.75
N GLU A 299 13.35 10.41 -7.69
CA GLU A 299 12.34 9.35 -7.57
C GLU A 299 11.24 9.52 -8.64
N ILE A 300 10.75 10.75 -8.86
CA ILE A 300 9.76 11.05 -9.89
C ILE A 300 10.28 10.71 -11.28
N ALA A 301 11.49 11.18 -11.63
CA ALA A 301 12.08 10.94 -12.94
C ALA A 301 12.29 9.44 -13.22
N ALA A 302 12.79 8.70 -12.24
CA ALA A 302 12.94 7.24 -12.34
C ALA A 302 11.59 6.53 -12.49
N THR A 303 10.56 6.98 -11.76
CA THR A 303 9.20 6.42 -11.87
C THR A 303 8.58 6.72 -13.23
N ALA A 304 8.69 7.96 -13.74
CA ALA A 304 8.19 8.35 -15.05
C ALA A 304 8.91 7.61 -16.20
N GLN A 305 10.23 7.40 -16.09
CA GLN A 305 11.00 6.61 -17.05
C GLN A 305 10.48 5.16 -17.12
N ARG A 306 10.20 4.54 -15.96
CA ARG A 306 9.55 3.22 -15.90
C ARG A 306 8.15 3.21 -16.52
N MET A 307 7.37 4.29 -16.34
CA MET A 307 6.05 4.41 -16.97
C MET A 307 6.12 4.47 -18.49
N ILE A 308 7.16 5.08 -19.06
CA ILE A 308 7.35 5.17 -20.53
C ILE A 308 7.94 3.87 -21.08
N ALA A 309 8.90 3.26 -20.39
CA ALA A 309 9.46 1.97 -20.79
C ALA A 309 8.37 0.90 -20.90
N ARG A 310 7.35 0.93 -20.03
CA ARG A 310 6.17 0.06 -20.12
C ARG A 310 5.25 0.34 -21.31
N ASN A 311 5.23 1.58 -21.83
CA ASN A 311 4.41 1.96 -22.99
C ASN A 311 5.13 1.77 -24.34
N LYS A 312 6.47 1.69 -24.37
CA LYS A 312 7.26 1.42 -25.58
C LYS A 312 7.44 -0.07 -25.89
N VAL A 313 7.19 -0.92 -24.91
CA VAL A 313 7.26 -2.39 -25.02
C VAL A 313 5.87 -3.01 -25.29
N ALA A 314 4.85 -2.15 -25.45
CA ALA A 314 3.47 -2.50 -25.82
C ALA A 314 3.20 -2.18 -27.30
#